data_AF-A0A3R7TUD5-F1
#
_entry.id   AF-A0A3R7TUD5-F1
#
_cell.length_a   1.000
_cell.length_b   1.000
_cell.length_c   1.000
_cell.angle_alpha   90.00
_cell.angle_beta   90.00
_cell.angle_gamma   90.00
#
_symmetry.space_group_name_H-M   'P 1'
#
loop_
_entity.id
_entity.type
_entity.pdbx_description
1 polymer ?
#
loop_
_entity_poly.entity_id
_entity_poly.type
_entity_poly.pdbx_seq_one_letter_code
_entity_poly.pdbx_strand_id
1 'polypeptide(L)'
;MALALIVILTFSNCSGDDSFEFSPDPTCGRNINFIVEVIPEGAGIVNRSEYVNSFGLNGLMPFQVIEYFAIPADGYQFIKWDLAPIADREENPISLIPCDINPVYTTVRIKAIFELREE
;
A
#
# COMPACT_ATOMS: atom_id res chain seq x y z
N MET A 1 5.51 -23.10 0.27
CA MET A 1 4.27 -22.86 1.04
C MET A 1 4.30 -21.39 1.39
N ALA A 2 3.62 -20.53 0.62
CA ALA A 2 3.64 -19.08 0.82
C ALA A 2 2.76 -18.74 2.03
N LEU A 3 3.31 -18.04 3.03
CA LEU A 3 2.56 -17.58 4.19
C LEU A 3 1.93 -16.24 3.82
N ALA A 4 0.59 -16.17 3.78
CA ALA A 4 -0.11 -14.89 3.64
C ALA A 4 -0.08 -14.16 4.98
N LEU A 5 0.41 -12.92 4.99
CA LEU A 5 0.35 -12.05 6.17
C LEU A 5 -0.90 -11.16 6.03
N ILE A 6 -1.86 -11.34 6.93
CA ILE A 6 -3.05 -10.48 6.99
C ILE A 6 -2.76 -9.36 7.99
N VAL A 7 -2.73 -8.12 7.51
CA VAL A 7 -2.55 -6.93 8.35
C VAL A 7 -3.85 -6.15 8.35
N ILE A 8 -4.46 -6.02 9.53
CA ILE A 8 -5.64 -5.17 9.73
C ILE A 8 -5.15 -3.78 10.10
N LEU A 9 -5.63 -2.78 9.37
CA LEU A 9 -5.22 -1.41 9.59
C LEU A 9 -6.43 -0.50 9.76
N THR A 10 -6.28 0.49 10.63
CA THR A 10 -7.32 1.46 10.96
C THR A 10 -6.81 2.85 10.62
N PHE A 11 -7.48 3.56 9.71
CA PHE A 11 -7.09 4.92 9.32
C PHE A 11 -8.27 5.86 9.28
N SER A 12 -8.00 7.15 9.42
CA SER A 12 -8.97 8.22 9.12
C SER A 12 -8.80 8.62 7.65
N ASN A 13 -9.89 8.56 6.88
CA ASN A 13 -9.85 8.75 5.42
C ASN A 13 -9.69 10.24 5.04
N CYS A 14 -8.84 10.57 4.07
CA CYS A 14 -8.89 11.87 3.37
C CYS A 14 -9.73 11.68 2.11
N SER A 15 -10.95 12.22 2.03
CA SER A 15 -11.69 12.22 0.77
C SER A 15 -11.22 13.40 -0.08
N GLY A 16 -10.42 13.11 -1.11
CA GLY A 16 -10.37 13.97 -2.29
C GLY A 16 -11.44 13.48 -3.25
N ASP A 17 -12.38 14.36 -3.62
CA ASP A 17 -13.22 14.16 -4.80
C ASP A 17 -12.32 13.83 -6.01
N ASP A 18 -12.75 12.92 -6.90
CA ASP A 18 -12.10 12.60 -8.18
C ASP A 18 -12.09 13.79 -9.19
N SER A 19 -12.39 15.00 -8.72
CA SER A 19 -12.21 16.25 -9.46
C SER A 19 -10.85 16.85 -9.13
N PHE A 20 -10.03 17.04 -10.16
CA PHE A 20 -8.71 17.66 -10.16
C PHE A 20 -8.66 19.14 -9.69
N GLU A 21 -9.56 19.56 -8.80
CA GLU A 21 -9.57 20.87 -8.16
C GLU A 21 -9.42 20.68 -6.66
N PHE A 22 -8.32 21.24 -6.13
CA PHE A 22 -8.03 21.35 -4.70
C PHE A 22 -9.17 22.11 -3.98
N SER A 23 -10.25 21.41 -3.63
CA SER A 23 -11.22 21.86 -2.66
C SER A 23 -10.78 21.36 -1.28
N PRO A 24 -10.57 22.24 -0.29
CA PRO A 24 -10.32 21.82 1.08
C PRO A 24 -11.65 21.37 1.71
N ASP A 25 -12.11 20.17 1.36
CA ASP A 25 -13.28 19.59 2.03
C ASP A 25 -12.85 19.03 3.42
N PRO A 26 -13.43 19.53 4.54
CA PRO A 26 -13.10 19.09 5.89
C PRO A 26 -13.75 17.74 6.29
N THR A 27 -14.33 16.98 5.36
CA THR A 27 -14.97 15.67 5.65
C THR A 27 -14.00 14.50 5.89
N CYS A 28 -12.71 14.79 6.07
CA CYS A 28 -11.72 13.86 6.60
C CYS A 28 -12.05 13.52 8.07
N GLY A 29 -12.93 12.53 8.29
CA GLY A 29 -13.45 12.25 9.63
C GLY A 29 -14.05 10.87 9.85
N ARG A 30 -14.01 9.96 8.86
CA ARG A 30 -14.39 8.57 9.08
C ARG A 30 -13.16 7.70 9.23
N ASN A 31 -13.10 7.01 10.36
CA ASN A 31 -12.21 5.87 10.54
C ASN A 31 -12.70 4.74 9.63
N ILE A 32 -11.95 4.45 8.59
CA ILE A 32 -12.18 3.29 7.73
C ILE A 32 -11.11 2.28 8.07
N ASN A 33 -11.56 1.07 8.40
CA ASN A 33 -10.68 -0.08 8.52
C ASN A 33 -10.56 -0.70 7.13
N PHE A 34 -9.34 -0.79 6.62
CA PHE A 34 -9.08 -1.66 5.48
C PHE A 34 -8.06 -2.71 5.87
N ILE A 35 -8.24 -3.89 5.30
CA ILE A 35 -7.34 -5.03 5.51
C ILE A 35 -6.38 -5.04 4.33
N VAL A 36 -5.07 -5.05 4.60
CA VAL A 36 -4.07 -5.33 3.58
C VAL A 36 -3.65 -6.78 3.73
N GLU A 37 -3.95 -7.57 2.72
CA GLU A 37 -3.48 -8.95 2.60
C GLU A 37 -2.21 -8.95 1.77
N VAL A 38 -1.09 -9.34 2.38
CA VAL A 38 0.24 -9.36 1.75
C VAL A 38 0.61 -10.80 1.40
N ILE A 39 0.88 -11.05 0.12
CA ILE A 39 1.15 -12.39 -0.40
C ILE A 39 2.46 -12.39 -1.19
N PRO A 40 3.56 -12.97 -0.65
CA PRO A 40 4.75 -13.22 -1.46
C PRO A 40 4.50 -14.41 -2.40
N GLU A 41 4.62 -14.19 -3.71
CA GLU A 41 4.61 -15.24 -4.73
C GLU A 41 6.04 -15.48 -5.24
N GLY A 42 6.55 -16.70 -5.08
CA GLY A 42 7.94 -17.04 -5.34
C GLY A 42 8.78 -17.10 -4.06
N ALA A 43 10.12 -17.00 -4.19
CA ALA A 43 11.04 -17.04 -3.06
C ALA A 43 11.51 -15.62 -2.69
N GLY A 44 10.89 -15.08 -1.65
CA GLY A 44 11.22 -13.78 -1.09
C GLY A 44 10.40 -13.52 0.17
N ILE A 45 10.70 -12.40 0.82
CA ILE A 45 9.95 -11.90 1.96
C ILE A 45 9.44 -10.49 1.67
N VAL A 46 8.34 -10.11 2.31
CA VAL A 46 7.84 -8.73 2.29
C VAL A 46 8.01 -8.14 3.69
N ASN A 47 8.81 -7.08 3.78
CA ASN A 47 8.94 -6.29 5.00
C ASN A 47 8.02 -5.07 4.94
N ARG A 48 7.57 -4.63 6.11
CA ARG A 48 6.67 -3.49 6.28
C ARG A 48 7.33 -2.44 7.15
N SER A 49 7.24 -1.19 6.72
CA SER A 49 7.58 -0.02 7.52
C SER A 49 6.38 0.92 7.57
N GLU A 50 6.17 1.55 8.72
CA GLU A 50 5.12 2.55 8.91
C GLU A 50 5.76 3.85 9.36
N TYR A 51 5.36 4.94 8.74
CA TYR A 51 5.66 6.25 9.29
C TYR A 51 4.45 7.17 9.16
N VAL A 52 4.27 8.00 10.19
CA VAL A 52 3.24 9.04 10.20
C VAL A 52 3.88 10.28 9.61
N ASN A 53 3.48 10.68 8.40
CA ASN A 53 3.92 11.96 7.87
C ASN A 53 3.12 13.06 8.56
N SER A 54 3.78 13.71 9.51
CA SER A 54 3.17 14.76 10.35
C SER A 54 3.17 16.13 9.68
N PHE A 55 3.69 16.24 8.44
CA PHE A 55 3.86 17.51 7.75
C PHE A 55 3.11 17.52 6.41
N GLY A 56 1.85 17.97 6.46
CA GLY A 56 1.24 18.56 5.28
C GLY A 56 1.91 19.90 4.98
N LEU A 57 2.77 19.95 3.97
CA LEU A 57 3.06 21.23 3.29
C LEU A 57 1.71 21.81 2.88
N ASN A 58 1.38 23.00 3.40
CA ASN A 58 0.10 23.72 3.22
C ASN A 58 -1.11 23.25 4.06
N GLY A 59 -0.91 22.67 5.25
CA GLY A 59 -2.01 22.45 6.20
C GLY A 59 -2.93 21.28 5.88
N LEU A 60 -2.47 20.37 5.00
CA LEU A 60 -3.10 19.07 4.80
C LEU A 60 -2.94 18.23 6.08
N MET A 61 -4.00 17.52 6.44
CA MET A 61 -4.09 16.70 7.65
C MET A 61 -3.01 15.61 7.67
N PRO A 62 -2.51 15.20 8.85
CA PRO A 62 -1.51 14.14 8.93
C PRO A 62 -2.06 12.87 8.30
N PHE A 63 -1.29 12.26 7.40
CA PHE A 63 -1.61 10.97 6.79
C PHE A 63 -0.51 9.96 7.13
N GLN A 64 -0.93 8.71 7.27
CA GLN A 64 -0.01 7.61 7.49
C GLN A 64 0.39 7.03 6.14
N VAL A 65 1.69 6.84 5.93
CA VAL A 65 2.22 6.12 4.77
C VAL A 65 2.68 4.76 5.25
N ILE A 66 2.34 3.73 4.49
CA ILE A 66 2.82 2.38 4.73
C ILE A 66 3.69 1.98 3.56
N GLU A 67 4.94 1.65 3.86
CA GLU A 67 5.88 1.16 2.85
C GLU A 67 6.02 -0.36 2.95
N TYR A 68 5.95 -1.01 1.79
CA TYR A 68 6.22 -2.44 1.66
C TYR A 68 7.47 -2.64 0.81
N PHE A 69 8.39 -3.43 1.35
CA PHE A 69 9.67 -3.75 0.76
C PHE A 69 9.67 -5.22 0.36
N ALA A 70 9.80 -5.50 -0.93
CA ALA A 70 10.00 -6.85 -1.44
C ALA A 70 11.49 -7.18 -1.39
N ILE A 71 11.86 -8.22 -0.65
CA ILE A 71 13.25 -8.67 -0.51
C ILE A 71 13.36 -10.06 -1.13
N PRO A 72 13.92 -10.18 -2.34
CA PRO A 72 14.11 -11.47 -3.00
C PRO A 72 15.06 -12.36 -2.20
N ALA A 73 14.85 -13.67 -2.23
CA ALA A 73 15.83 -14.64 -1.77
C ALA A 73 17.03 -14.72 -2.74
N ASP A 74 18.12 -15.35 -2.30
CA ASP A 74 19.29 -15.58 -3.17
C ASP A 74 18.90 -16.33 -4.44
N GLY A 75 19.38 -15.84 -5.59
CA GLY A 75 19.03 -16.39 -6.91
C GLY A 75 17.67 -15.95 -7.45
N TYR A 76 16.91 -15.12 -6.71
CA TYR A 76 15.66 -14.54 -7.17
C TYR A 76 15.78 -13.03 -7.40
N GLN A 77 14.82 -12.48 -8.14
CA GLN A 77 14.62 -11.05 -8.32
C GLN A 77 13.15 -10.69 -8.12
N PHE A 78 12.92 -9.47 -7.66
CA PHE A 78 11.58 -8.90 -7.59
C PHE A 78 11.17 -8.44 -8.99
N ILE A 79 9.96 -8.78 -9.41
CA ILE A 79 9.42 -8.41 -10.71
C ILE A 79 8.46 -7.24 -10.59
N LYS A 80 7.41 -7.40 -9.79
CA LYS A 80 6.37 -6.38 -9.59
C LYS A 80 5.50 -6.67 -8.38
N TRP A 81 4.73 -5.66 -8.00
CA TRP A 81 3.58 -5.75 -7.13
C TRP A 81 2.31 -5.91 -7.97
N ASP A 82 1.54 -6.97 -7.72
CA ASP A 82 0.17 -7.11 -8.21
C ASP A 82 -0.77 -6.63 -7.09
N LEU A 83 -1.43 -5.51 -7.35
CA LEU A 83 -2.20 -4.76 -6.36
C LEU A 83 -3.69 -4.81 -6.71
N ALA A 84 -4.46 -5.81 -6.28
CA ALA A 84 -5.91 -5.81 -6.56
C ALA A 84 -6.67 -4.98 -5.51
N PRO A 85 -7.57 -4.04 -5.90
CA PRO A 85 -8.08 -3.72 -7.24
C PRO A 85 -7.39 -2.51 -7.94
N ILE A 86 -6.20 -2.14 -7.48
CA ILE A 86 -5.39 -1.03 -7.99
C ILE A 86 -4.60 -1.52 -9.23
N ALA A 87 -3.86 -0.64 -9.91
CA ALA A 87 -2.92 -1.05 -10.96
C ALA A 87 -1.62 -1.61 -10.37
N ASP A 88 -1.03 -2.58 -11.07
CA ASP A 88 0.30 -3.13 -10.76
C ASP A 88 1.39 -2.05 -10.69
N ARG A 89 2.44 -2.31 -9.92
CA ARG A 89 3.61 -1.43 -9.82
C ARG A 89 4.92 -2.19 -9.84
N GLU A 90 5.91 -1.67 -10.57
CA GLU A 90 7.26 -2.25 -10.68
C GLU A 90 8.27 -1.62 -9.71
N GLU A 91 7.88 -0.55 -9.01
CA GLU A 91 8.72 0.10 -8.02
C GLU A 91 8.85 -0.73 -6.73
N ASN A 92 10.00 -0.65 -6.07
CA ASN A 92 10.25 -1.31 -4.80
C ASN A 92 11.22 -0.45 -3.97
N PRO A 93 10.82 0.08 -2.80
CA PRO A 93 9.55 -0.16 -2.10
C PRO A 93 8.32 0.46 -2.79
N ILE A 94 7.12 -0.05 -2.46
CA ILE A 94 5.86 0.65 -2.73
C ILE A 94 5.38 1.39 -1.48
N SER A 95 4.77 2.55 -1.70
CA SER A 95 4.04 3.29 -0.69
C SER A 95 2.54 3.15 -0.93
N LEU A 96 1.80 2.72 0.09
CA LEU A 96 0.34 2.79 0.12
C LEU A 96 -0.08 3.95 1.01
N ILE A 97 -0.86 4.85 0.42
CA ILE A 97 -1.51 5.93 1.15
C ILE A 97 -3.01 5.59 1.25
N PRO A 98 -3.58 5.52 2.47
CA PRO A 98 -4.99 5.23 2.70
C PRO A 98 -5.98 6.02 1.83
N CYS A 99 -5.67 7.29 1.54
CA CYS A 99 -6.56 8.16 0.77
C CYS A 99 -6.65 7.82 -0.72
N ASP A 100 -5.67 7.08 -1.25
CA ASP A 100 -5.69 6.61 -2.65
C ASP A 100 -6.55 5.36 -2.81
N ILE A 101 -6.95 4.74 -1.69
CA ILE A 101 -7.75 3.53 -1.66
C ILE A 101 -9.21 3.95 -1.49
N ASN A 102 -9.98 3.84 -2.57
CA ASN A 102 -11.41 4.17 -2.56
C ASN A 102 -12.11 3.48 -1.36
N PRO A 103 -12.91 4.23 -0.55
CA PRO A 103 -13.55 3.73 0.66
C PRO A 103 -14.50 2.55 0.47
N VAL A 104 -14.82 2.18 -0.78
CA VAL A 104 -15.59 0.98 -1.10
C VAL A 104 -14.80 -0.31 -0.84
N TYR A 105 -13.47 -0.27 -0.88
CA TYR A 105 -12.63 -1.48 -0.72
C TYR A 105 -12.25 -1.70 0.75
N THR A 106 -12.92 -2.67 1.38
CA THR A 106 -12.61 -3.11 2.75
C THR A 106 -11.35 -3.97 2.83
N THR A 107 -10.84 -4.45 1.69
CA THR A 107 -9.65 -5.28 1.60
C THR A 107 -8.87 -4.98 0.33
N VAL A 108 -7.57 -4.68 0.48
CA VAL A 108 -6.61 -4.54 -0.62
C VAL A 108 -5.68 -5.75 -0.57
N ARG A 109 -5.51 -6.42 -1.70
CA ARG A 109 -4.55 -7.52 -1.83
C ARG A 109 -3.31 -7.02 -2.53
N ILE A 110 -2.16 -7.18 -1.89
CA ILE A 110 -0.88 -6.87 -2.49
C ILE A 110 -0.06 -8.15 -2.59
N LYS A 111 0.43 -8.42 -3.79
CA LYS A 111 1.28 -9.58 -4.05
C LYS A 111 2.65 -9.12 -4.50
N ALA A 112 3.70 -9.59 -3.85
CA ALA A 112 5.07 -9.40 -4.32
C ALA A 112 5.45 -10.59 -5.19
N ILE A 113 5.75 -10.35 -6.47
CA ILE A 113 6.13 -11.41 -7.40
C ILE A 113 7.66 -11.49 -7.46
N PHE A 114 8.18 -12.68 -7.14
CA PHE A 114 9.60 -13.02 -7.21
C PHE A 114 9.82 -14.14 -8.21
N GLU A 115 10.78 -13.97 -9.11
CA GLU A 115 11.16 -14.97 -10.09
C GLU A 115 12.66 -15.31 -9.98
N LEU A 116 13.04 -16.50 -10.46
CA LEU A 116 14.44 -16.88 -10.54
C LEU A 116 15.17 -15.92 -11.49
N ARG A 117 16.38 -15.51 -11.11
CA ARG A 117 17.25 -14.74 -11.99
C ARG A 117 17.77 -15.69 -13.07
N GLU A 118 17.47 -15.39 -14.33
CA GLU A 118 18.16 -16.04 -15.43
C GLU A 118 19.60 -15.49 -15.46
N GLU A 119 20.59 -16.38 -15.30
CA GLU A 119 22.03 -16.07 -15.37
C GLU A 119 22.51 -15.83 -16.80
#